data_AF-A0A7K4A0N7-F1
#
_entry.id   AF-A0A7K4A0N7-F1
#
_cell.length_a   1.000
_cell.length_b   1.000
_cell.length_c   1.000
_cell.angle_alpha   90.00
_cell.angle_beta   90.00
_cell.angle_gamma   90.00
#
_symmetry.space_group_name_H-M   'P 1'
#
loop_
_entity.id
_entity.type
_entity.pdbx_description
1 polymer ?
#
loop_
_entity_poly.entity_id
_entity_poly.type
_entity_poly.pdbx_seq_one_letter_code
_entity_poly.pdbx_strand_id
1 'polypeptide(L)'
;MTHFKKSMIIGISLVLLLVACLPATAATTEVHVVKYANDGTTVLGETTVSYQWMMANLPVLGDGTTHYYHQGPVFVDNADPETEELLRWNVPEDANVLEKDMGAVKGTNLKDLCDLAGGMSAGEIVRVKASDGMFKYFAYDNVYGYSSREGPIGLTWYVDGLASYPGHYPDTGYSDGMRLVWFADTSTNPWGVHALGNWDWHEAADPEYWYYYISGSEYYPTTTGLSVKYVSEIAIFSDDPVLPVPDAGFIANVNLVANPGFETGTFTGWSQSGASVVTTSVNTGTYAVKLSSTKGSTSYISQNVDLTDVAALTYWYRIDAVNSGFFEVFVDATKVASYSAVTGWSQKSIDTSAYTGIHNVKFNARSGTNNKNKITAYLDDIAALSPQPTGVTGYPPLALSLTDTSTNSPTSWAWDFGDGSTSTAQNPSHTYSVPGVYTVILTATNSYGSDTEAKTAFVTVNGNPPVAAFTGSPTSGTVPLSVSFTDQSTNIPTSWSWTFGDGGTSTAQHPIHEYTTAGTFTVTLTVSNAWGSDGETKTGYVTVTQAGQTPPDAQFIGTPTTGSKPLTVQFTDQSTGNPTSWSWTFGDGGTSSLQNPSHTYSRKGSFTVTLTATNANGSDSLTRSKYIVVTT
;
A
#
# COMPACT_ATOMS: atom_id res chain seq x y z
N MET A 1 28.38 -14.00 -49.92
CA MET A 1 28.69 -14.89 -48.77
C MET A 1 30.12 -14.57 -48.36
N THR A 2 30.47 -14.11 -47.17
CA THR A 2 29.91 -14.31 -45.83
C THR A 2 30.49 -13.18 -44.95
N HIS A 3 29.65 -12.45 -44.22
CA HIS A 3 30.00 -11.15 -43.61
C HIS A 3 30.35 -11.22 -42.12
N PHE A 4 31.43 -10.49 -41.78
CA PHE A 4 31.97 -10.19 -40.45
C PHE A 4 30.94 -9.64 -39.44
N LYS A 5 31.03 -10.04 -38.17
CA LYS A 5 30.48 -9.29 -37.02
C LYS A 5 31.52 -9.19 -35.89
N LYS A 6 31.82 -7.96 -35.49
CA LYS A 6 32.61 -7.56 -34.30
C LYS A 6 31.66 -7.34 -33.12
N SER A 7 32.03 -7.77 -31.92
CA SER A 7 31.40 -7.37 -30.65
C SER A 7 32.46 -6.86 -29.68
N MET A 8 32.04 -5.88 -28.87
CA MET A 8 32.81 -4.76 -28.33
C MET A 8 33.12 -4.94 -26.85
N ILE A 9 34.33 -4.52 -26.43
CA ILE A 9 34.78 -4.42 -25.04
C ILE A 9 34.59 -2.96 -24.58
N ILE A 10 34.32 -2.77 -23.28
CA ILE A 10 34.85 -1.74 -22.35
C ILE A 10 33.74 -1.05 -21.52
N GLY A 11 33.73 -1.36 -20.22
CA GLY A 11 33.58 -0.41 -19.12
C GLY A 11 32.17 -0.15 -18.56
N ILE A 12 31.73 -0.95 -17.58
CA ILE A 12 30.68 -0.54 -16.62
C ILE A 12 31.24 -0.70 -15.21
N SER A 13 31.36 0.43 -14.51
CA SER A 13 31.61 0.48 -13.07
C SER A 13 30.42 -0.13 -12.33
N LEU A 14 30.68 -1.24 -11.65
CA LEU A 14 29.78 -1.95 -10.77
C LEU A 14 29.70 -1.16 -9.44
N VAL A 15 28.56 -0.52 -9.17
CA VAL A 15 28.22 -0.15 -7.79
C VAL A 15 27.77 -1.46 -7.14
N LEU A 16 28.72 -2.10 -6.44
CA LEU A 16 28.42 -3.20 -5.52
C LEU A 16 27.37 -2.69 -4.53
N LEU A 17 26.18 -3.27 -4.58
CA LEU A 17 25.36 -3.36 -3.38
C LEU A 17 26.27 -4.07 -2.36
N LEU A 18 26.75 -3.33 -1.36
CA LEU A 18 27.16 -3.95 -0.11
C LEU A 18 25.89 -4.59 0.44
N VAL A 19 25.64 -5.83 0.04
CA VAL A 19 25.24 -6.83 1.02
C VAL A 19 26.27 -6.63 2.12
N ALA A 20 25.85 -6.14 3.28
CA ALA A 20 26.64 -6.34 4.48
C ALA A 20 26.68 -7.86 4.64
N CYS A 21 27.61 -8.49 3.91
CA CYS A 21 28.20 -9.73 4.29
C CYS A 21 28.70 -9.40 5.69
N LEU A 22 27.94 -9.83 6.69
CA LEU A 22 28.47 -9.91 8.05
C LEU A 22 29.86 -10.50 7.85
N PRO A 23 30.92 -9.80 8.29
CA PRO A 23 32.27 -10.34 8.12
C PRO A 23 32.22 -11.75 8.67
N ALA A 24 32.64 -12.73 7.86
CA ALA A 24 32.68 -14.13 8.28
C ALA A 24 33.24 -14.16 9.71
N THR A 25 32.42 -14.62 10.65
CA THR A 25 32.74 -14.56 12.07
C THR A 25 34.06 -15.28 12.27
N ALA A 26 35.05 -14.57 12.82
CA ALA A 26 36.37 -15.12 12.99
C ALA A 26 36.32 -16.36 13.89
N ALA A 27 37.15 -17.35 13.59
CA ALA A 27 37.31 -18.55 14.40
C ALA A 27 37.57 -18.17 15.87
N THR A 28 36.75 -18.68 16.80
CA THR A 28 36.97 -18.44 18.22
C THR A 28 38.18 -19.22 18.72
N THR A 29 39.06 -18.54 19.44
CA THR A 29 40.25 -19.12 20.10
C THR A 29 40.13 -19.15 21.62
N GLU A 30 39.13 -18.46 22.16
CA GLU A 30 38.84 -18.35 23.59
C GLU A 30 37.33 -18.47 23.81
N VAL A 31 36.96 -18.99 24.99
CA VAL A 31 35.57 -19.11 25.44
C VAL A 31 35.45 -18.46 26.81
N HIS A 32 34.45 -17.59 26.95
CA HIS A 32 34.04 -17.04 28.24
C HIS A 32 33.05 -18.00 28.89
N VAL A 33 33.34 -18.45 30.11
CA VAL A 33 32.45 -19.30 30.90
C VAL A 33 31.95 -18.51 32.09
N VAL A 34 30.65 -18.44 32.27
CA VAL A 34 30.01 -17.63 33.32
C VAL A 34 28.87 -18.39 33.98
N LYS A 35 28.70 -18.21 35.29
CA LYS A 35 27.56 -18.68 36.06
C LYS A 35 26.81 -17.49 36.62
N TYR A 36 25.50 -17.47 36.40
CA TYR A 36 24.60 -16.45 36.93
C TYR A 36 23.81 -16.94 38.14
N ALA A 37 23.37 -16.01 38.98
CA ALA A 37 22.37 -16.26 40.01
C ALA A 37 20.96 -16.34 39.39
N ASN A 38 19.95 -16.65 40.21
CA ASN A 38 18.54 -16.77 39.79
C ASN A 38 17.93 -15.50 39.19
N ASP A 39 18.54 -14.34 39.36
CA ASP A 39 18.11 -13.11 38.69
C ASP A 39 18.58 -13.02 37.23
N GLY A 40 19.31 -14.03 36.73
CA GLY A 40 19.83 -14.13 35.36
C GLY A 40 20.89 -13.09 35.01
N THR A 41 21.35 -12.28 35.97
CA THR A 41 22.21 -11.12 35.71
C THR A 41 23.38 -10.99 36.68
N THR A 42 23.23 -11.40 37.93
CA THR A 42 24.30 -11.40 38.93
C THR A 42 25.29 -12.53 38.65
N VAL A 43 26.55 -12.20 38.42
CA VAL A 43 27.63 -13.19 38.18
C VAL A 43 28.07 -13.82 39.50
N LEU A 44 27.99 -15.15 39.57
CA LEU A 44 28.46 -15.96 40.71
C LEU A 44 29.88 -16.49 40.51
N GLY A 45 30.29 -16.70 39.27
CA GLY A 45 31.62 -17.14 38.88
C GLY A 45 31.83 -16.96 37.39
N GLU A 46 33.03 -16.57 36.98
CA GLU A 46 33.37 -16.47 35.57
C GLU A 46 34.86 -16.70 35.32
N THR A 47 35.18 -17.14 34.11
CA THR A 47 36.55 -17.26 33.61
C THR A 47 36.56 -17.15 32.09
N THR A 48 37.72 -16.85 31.51
CA THR A 48 37.94 -16.95 30.07
C THR A 48 39.15 -17.82 29.82
N VAL A 49 38.99 -18.84 28.98
CA VAL A 49 40.06 -19.80 28.68
C VAL A 49 40.29 -19.90 27.18
N SER A 50 41.56 -19.93 26.78
CA SER A 50 41.94 -20.20 25.39
C SER A 50 41.97 -21.70 25.11
N TYR A 51 41.83 -22.09 23.85
CA TYR A 51 41.92 -23.52 23.50
C TYR A 51 43.29 -24.12 23.81
N GLN A 52 44.38 -23.35 23.72
CA GLN A 52 45.70 -23.82 24.12
C GLN A 52 45.77 -24.06 25.63
N TRP A 53 45.10 -23.21 26.42
CA TRP A 53 45.01 -23.40 27.86
C TRP A 53 44.18 -24.66 28.18
N MET A 54 43.03 -24.84 27.53
CA MET A 54 42.18 -26.03 27.72
C MET A 54 42.96 -27.31 27.41
N MET A 55 43.65 -27.37 26.26
CA MET A 55 44.49 -28.50 25.85
C MET A 55 45.58 -28.86 26.89
N ALA A 56 46.12 -27.85 27.60
CA ALA A 56 47.19 -28.07 28.57
C ALA A 56 46.69 -28.40 29.99
N ASN A 57 45.47 -28.01 30.34
CA ASN A 57 45.00 -28.00 31.74
C ASN A 57 43.73 -28.84 32.00
N LEU A 58 42.98 -29.21 30.96
CA LEU A 58 41.75 -29.99 31.10
C LEU A 58 41.89 -31.37 30.44
N PRO A 59 41.09 -32.37 30.85
CA PRO A 59 41.03 -33.66 30.18
C PRO A 59 40.73 -33.50 28.68
N VAL A 60 41.47 -34.26 27.86
CA VAL A 60 41.28 -34.27 26.41
C VAL A 60 40.34 -35.41 26.04
N LEU A 61 39.22 -35.05 25.40
CA LEU A 61 38.32 -35.97 24.70
C LEU A 61 38.83 -36.21 23.28
N GLY A 62 38.68 -37.44 22.80
CA GLY A 62 39.12 -37.84 21.47
C GLY A 62 40.63 -38.05 21.35
N ASP A 63 41.00 -38.83 20.35
CA ASP A 63 42.39 -39.17 20.00
C ASP A 63 42.89 -38.41 18.76
N GLY A 64 42.00 -37.67 18.07
CA GLY A 64 42.27 -37.01 16.80
C GLY A 64 42.40 -37.97 15.62
N THR A 65 41.97 -39.22 15.77
CA THR A 65 41.92 -40.23 14.70
C THR A 65 40.54 -40.87 14.55
N THR A 66 39.75 -40.96 15.62
CA THR A 66 38.40 -41.49 15.66
C THR A 66 37.40 -40.44 15.16
N HIS A 67 36.59 -40.80 14.17
CA HIS A 67 35.55 -39.94 13.61
C HIS A 67 34.25 -40.05 14.41
N TYR A 68 33.60 -38.90 14.60
CA TYR A 68 32.32 -38.80 15.28
C TYR A 68 31.26 -38.26 14.32
N TYR A 69 30.05 -38.81 14.37
CA TYR A 69 28.98 -38.52 13.42
C TYR A 69 27.74 -37.99 14.13
N HIS A 70 26.94 -37.20 13.41
CA HIS A 70 25.60 -36.82 13.82
C HIS A 70 24.61 -37.35 12.78
N GLN A 71 23.51 -37.93 13.26
CA GLN A 71 22.47 -38.44 12.38
C GLN A 71 21.65 -37.30 11.75
N GLY A 72 21.39 -37.42 10.46
CA GLY A 72 20.52 -36.52 9.71
C GLY A 72 19.02 -36.82 9.89
N PRO A 73 18.16 -36.03 9.25
CA PRO A 73 16.72 -36.27 9.25
C PRO A 73 16.36 -37.55 8.50
N VAL A 74 15.39 -38.32 8.98
CA VAL A 74 14.87 -39.51 8.30
C VAL A 74 13.53 -39.18 7.61
N PHE A 75 13.52 -39.23 6.29
CA PHE A 75 12.35 -38.92 5.46
C PHE A 75 11.52 -40.19 5.23
N VAL A 76 10.43 -40.32 5.97
CA VAL A 76 9.51 -41.46 5.91
C VAL A 76 8.06 -40.98 5.93
N ASP A 77 7.26 -41.57 5.05
CA ASP A 77 5.81 -41.34 4.96
C ASP A 77 5.08 -42.58 5.51
N ASN A 78 4.17 -42.39 6.47
CA ASN A 78 3.32 -43.45 7.00
C ASN A 78 1.87 -42.98 7.16
N ALA A 79 0.91 -43.85 6.84
CA ALA A 79 -0.51 -43.53 6.93
C ALA A 79 -1.00 -43.36 8.38
N ASP A 80 -0.26 -43.89 9.37
CA ASP A 80 -0.53 -43.70 10.79
C ASP A 80 0.42 -42.64 11.39
N PRO A 81 -0.09 -41.48 11.85
CA PRO A 81 0.75 -40.37 12.33
C PRO A 81 1.64 -40.71 13.54
N GLU A 82 1.15 -41.51 14.49
CA GLU A 82 1.94 -41.91 15.67
C GLU A 82 3.11 -42.82 15.27
N THR A 83 2.85 -43.77 14.38
CA THR A 83 3.91 -44.61 13.80
C THR A 83 4.86 -43.78 12.94
N GLU A 84 4.36 -42.82 12.18
CA GLU A 84 5.18 -41.93 11.35
C GLU A 84 6.19 -41.14 12.20
N GLU A 85 5.72 -40.53 13.28
CA GLU A 85 6.55 -39.75 14.20
C GLU A 85 7.66 -40.62 14.81
N LEU A 86 7.31 -41.81 15.31
CA LEU A 86 8.29 -42.78 15.84
C LEU A 86 9.33 -43.21 14.78
N LEU A 87 8.91 -43.42 13.53
CA LEU A 87 9.83 -43.81 12.45
C LEU A 87 10.79 -42.68 12.07
N ARG A 88 10.36 -41.41 12.17
CA ARG A 88 11.22 -40.24 11.91
C ARG A 88 12.34 -40.08 12.94
N TRP A 89 12.11 -40.52 14.18
CA TRP A 89 13.16 -40.60 15.21
C TRP A 89 14.17 -41.72 14.99
N ASN A 90 13.81 -42.69 14.15
CA ASN A 90 14.69 -43.79 13.77
C ASN A 90 15.29 -44.57 14.94
N VAL A 91 14.44 -45.20 15.75
CA VAL A 91 14.82 -46.05 16.90
C VAL A 91 15.98 -47.02 16.64
N PRO A 92 16.09 -47.70 15.48
CA PRO A 92 17.20 -48.60 15.19
C PRO A 92 18.51 -47.89 14.83
N GLU A 93 18.46 -46.58 14.62
CA GLU A 93 19.57 -45.74 14.19
C GLU A 93 20.29 -46.32 12.97
N ASP A 94 19.52 -46.80 11.99
CA ASP A 94 19.98 -47.51 10.78
C ASP A 94 19.73 -46.73 9.47
N ALA A 95 19.40 -45.45 9.59
CA ALA A 95 19.23 -44.53 8.46
C ALA A 95 19.94 -43.20 8.75
N ASN A 96 20.60 -42.65 7.74
CA ASN A 96 21.17 -41.29 7.73
C ASN A 96 22.18 -40.97 8.85
N VAL A 97 22.83 -41.98 9.43
CA VAL A 97 23.87 -41.81 10.48
C VAL A 97 25.20 -41.32 9.90
N LEU A 98 25.57 -41.76 8.70
CA LEU A 98 26.82 -41.35 8.06
C LEU A 98 26.70 -40.04 7.27
N GLU A 99 25.57 -39.31 7.42
CA GLU A 99 25.33 -38.08 6.65
C GLU A 99 26.23 -36.93 7.08
N LYS A 100 26.57 -36.84 8.38
CA LYS A 100 27.34 -35.72 8.91
C LYS A 100 28.52 -36.18 9.76
N ASP A 101 29.67 -36.26 9.10
CA ASP A 101 30.97 -36.50 9.73
C ASP A 101 31.49 -35.21 10.39
N MET A 102 31.62 -35.23 11.71
CA MET A 102 32.17 -34.12 12.50
C MET A 102 33.71 -34.10 12.49
N GLY A 103 34.32 -35.10 11.86
CA GLY A 103 35.76 -35.28 11.72
C GLY A 103 36.39 -36.08 12.85
N ALA A 104 37.70 -36.30 12.70
CA ALA A 104 38.54 -36.84 13.76
C ALA A 104 38.93 -35.72 14.73
N VAL A 105 38.29 -35.69 15.90
CA VAL A 105 38.33 -34.51 16.77
C VAL A 105 39.13 -34.72 18.06
N LYS A 106 39.62 -33.60 18.61
CA LYS A 106 39.99 -33.49 20.02
C LYS A 106 39.30 -32.28 20.64
N GLY A 107 38.91 -32.44 21.90
CA GLY A 107 38.19 -31.40 22.63
C GLY A 107 38.31 -31.56 24.12
N THR A 108 37.50 -30.80 24.84
CA THR A 108 37.36 -30.88 26.28
C THR A 108 35.87 -31.00 26.62
N ASN A 109 35.56 -31.72 27.69
CA ASN A 109 34.18 -31.91 28.13
C ASN A 109 33.54 -30.59 28.54
N LEU A 110 32.31 -30.32 28.08
CA LEU A 110 31.53 -29.15 28.47
C LEU A 110 31.34 -29.08 30.00
N LYS A 111 31.23 -30.25 30.64
CA LYS A 111 31.20 -30.37 32.11
C LYS A 111 32.42 -29.72 32.77
N ASP A 112 33.62 -30.03 32.27
CA ASP A 112 34.86 -29.51 32.85
C ASP A 112 34.97 -28.00 32.66
N LEU A 113 34.40 -27.45 31.57
CA LEU A 113 34.30 -26.01 31.36
C LEU A 113 33.33 -25.37 32.34
N CYS A 114 32.15 -25.96 32.55
CA CYS A 114 31.19 -25.48 33.53
C CYS A 114 31.79 -25.46 34.95
N ASP A 115 32.55 -26.49 35.31
CA ASP A 115 33.23 -26.60 36.60
C ASP A 115 34.22 -25.44 36.86
N LEU A 116 34.80 -24.82 35.83
CA LEU A 116 35.66 -23.65 35.99
C LEU A 116 34.92 -22.40 36.52
N ALA A 117 33.61 -22.29 36.27
CA ALA A 117 32.76 -21.19 36.73
C ALA A 117 31.93 -21.56 37.97
N GLY A 118 32.26 -22.65 38.66
CA GLY A 118 31.55 -23.12 39.85
C GLY A 118 30.62 -24.30 39.62
N GLY A 119 30.59 -24.88 38.41
CA GLY A 119 29.85 -26.08 38.07
C GLY A 119 28.33 -25.87 37.96
N MET A 120 27.65 -26.87 37.43
CA MET A 120 26.18 -26.92 37.42
C MET A 120 25.66 -27.72 38.61
N SER A 121 24.48 -27.38 39.10
CA SER A 121 23.67 -28.12 40.06
C SER A 121 22.47 -28.75 39.34
N ALA A 122 21.88 -29.80 39.90
CA ALA A 122 20.69 -30.42 39.33
C ALA A 122 19.55 -29.39 39.19
N GLY A 123 18.93 -29.35 38.01
CA GLY A 123 17.91 -28.35 37.64
C GLY A 123 18.46 -27.08 36.99
N GLU A 124 19.78 -26.84 37.05
CA GLU A 124 20.41 -25.76 36.29
C GLU A 124 20.56 -26.14 34.81
N ILE A 125 20.62 -25.13 33.95
CA ILE A 125 20.86 -25.31 32.52
C ILE A 125 22.10 -24.55 32.06
N VAL A 126 22.63 -24.90 30.89
CA VAL A 126 23.74 -24.20 30.26
C VAL A 126 23.38 -23.73 28.86
N ARG A 127 23.65 -22.46 28.57
CA ARG A 127 23.62 -21.88 27.22
C ARG A 127 25.01 -21.93 26.61
N VAL A 128 25.15 -22.56 25.46
CA VAL A 128 26.36 -22.48 24.64
C VAL A 128 26.09 -21.56 23.46
N LYS A 129 26.81 -20.46 23.37
CA LYS A 129 26.61 -19.39 22.39
C LYS A 129 27.82 -19.21 21.49
N ALA A 130 27.53 -19.09 20.19
CA ALA A 130 28.46 -18.77 19.13
C ALA A 130 28.70 -17.26 19.00
N SER A 131 29.82 -16.90 18.37
CA SER A 131 30.20 -15.51 18.10
C SER A 131 29.27 -14.79 17.12
N ASP A 132 28.49 -15.53 16.33
CA ASP A 132 27.45 -14.99 15.43
C ASP A 132 26.08 -14.80 16.12
N GLY A 133 25.98 -15.17 17.40
CA GLY A 133 24.77 -15.05 18.20
C GLY A 133 23.91 -16.30 18.25
N MET A 134 24.20 -17.35 17.46
CA MET A 134 23.51 -18.64 17.59
C MET A 134 23.78 -19.26 18.97
N PHE A 135 22.78 -19.91 19.57
CA PHE A 135 22.98 -20.61 20.84
C PHE A 135 22.13 -21.88 20.94
N LYS A 136 22.52 -22.76 21.86
CA LYS A 136 21.75 -23.93 22.32
C LYS A 136 21.75 -23.99 23.83
N TYR A 137 20.66 -24.51 24.39
CA TYR A 137 20.55 -24.83 25.81
C TYR A 137 20.68 -26.34 26.01
N PHE A 138 21.26 -26.72 27.15
CA PHE A 138 21.36 -28.11 27.58
C PHE A 138 21.06 -28.19 29.08
N ALA A 139 20.29 -29.20 29.47
CA ALA A 139 19.98 -29.44 30.87
C ALA A 139 21.20 -30.01 31.62
N TYR A 140 21.17 -29.91 32.95
CA TYR A 140 22.17 -30.53 33.83
C TYR A 140 22.45 -31.98 33.46
N ASP A 141 21.43 -32.80 33.23
CA ASP A 141 21.62 -34.23 32.95
C ASP A 141 22.27 -34.49 31.58
N ASN A 142 22.09 -33.61 30.58
CA ASN A 142 22.83 -33.72 29.31
C ASN A 142 24.33 -33.46 29.47
N VAL A 143 24.72 -32.70 30.50
CA VAL A 143 26.12 -32.28 30.72
C VAL A 143 26.81 -33.12 31.80
N TYR A 144 26.10 -33.54 32.85
CA TYR A 144 26.63 -34.28 34.00
C TYR A 144 26.10 -35.71 34.11
N GLY A 145 24.99 -36.03 33.44
CA GLY A 145 24.28 -37.32 33.55
C GLY A 145 24.32 -38.19 32.29
N TYR A 146 25.06 -37.78 31.26
CA TYR A 146 25.10 -38.47 29.97
C TYR A 146 25.48 -39.95 30.09
N SER A 147 24.85 -40.78 29.26
CA SER A 147 25.17 -42.19 29.06
C SER A 147 26.33 -42.36 28.06
N SER A 148 26.79 -43.59 27.86
CA SER A 148 27.82 -43.87 26.86
C SER A 148 27.31 -43.76 25.41
N ARG A 149 25.98 -43.86 25.20
CA ARG A 149 25.35 -43.88 23.87
C ARG A 149 25.52 -42.52 23.18
N GLU A 150 25.04 -41.45 23.81
CA GLU A 150 25.24 -40.07 23.36
C GLU A 150 26.62 -39.50 23.73
N GLY A 151 27.22 -40.00 24.82
CA GLY A 151 28.53 -39.56 25.30
C GLY A 151 28.57 -38.10 25.77
N PRO A 152 29.74 -37.62 26.25
CA PRO A 152 29.87 -36.24 26.70
C PRO A 152 29.75 -35.25 25.53
N ILE A 153 29.13 -34.11 25.80
CA ILE A 153 29.21 -32.92 24.96
C ILE A 153 30.63 -32.36 25.07
N GLY A 154 31.39 -32.38 23.98
CA GLY A 154 32.75 -31.84 23.94
C GLY A 154 32.83 -30.54 23.15
N LEU A 155 33.56 -29.57 23.69
CA LEU A 155 34.02 -28.41 22.96
C LEU A 155 35.34 -28.76 22.24
N THR A 156 35.25 -29.03 20.94
CA THR A 156 36.37 -29.43 20.10
C THR A 156 37.16 -28.22 19.64
N TRP A 157 38.48 -28.29 19.82
CA TRP A 157 39.45 -27.28 19.38
C TRP A 157 40.43 -27.82 18.33
N TYR A 158 40.33 -29.11 18.00
CA TYR A 158 41.05 -29.75 16.92
C TYR A 158 40.08 -30.60 16.10
N VAL A 159 40.24 -30.53 14.78
CA VAL A 159 39.55 -31.38 13.82
C VAL A 159 40.50 -31.73 12.70
N ASP A 160 40.50 -32.99 12.31
CA ASP A 160 41.26 -33.51 11.16
C ASP A 160 40.41 -34.55 10.42
N GLY A 161 40.90 -35.05 9.28
CA GLY A 161 40.24 -36.12 8.53
C GLY A 161 39.07 -35.66 7.64
N LEU A 162 38.71 -34.37 7.65
CA LEU A 162 37.61 -33.81 6.84
C LEU A 162 37.86 -33.95 5.32
N ALA A 163 39.10 -34.13 4.86
CA ALA A 163 39.44 -34.22 3.43
C ALA A 163 39.63 -35.66 2.91
N SER A 164 39.59 -36.68 3.77
CA SER A 164 40.14 -38.02 3.47
C SER A 164 39.18 -39.19 3.63
N TYR A 165 37.89 -38.98 3.94
CA TYR A 165 36.93 -40.08 4.10
C TYR A 165 36.21 -40.42 2.77
N PRO A 166 36.23 -41.68 2.30
CA PRO A 166 35.66 -42.03 1.01
C PRO A 166 34.12 -42.17 1.08
N GLY A 167 33.40 -41.31 0.35
CA GLY A 167 32.03 -41.60 -0.10
C GLY A 167 30.89 -40.69 0.38
N HIS A 168 31.09 -39.83 1.38
CA HIS A 168 30.03 -38.96 1.91
C HIS A 168 30.51 -37.51 2.06
N TYR A 169 29.58 -36.57 1.94
CA TYR A 169 29.82 -35.12 1.91
C TYR A 169 30.59 -34.69 3.17
N PRO A 170 31.91 -34.44 3.10
CA PRO A 170 32.58 -33.82 4.22
C PRO A 170 32.07 -32.38 4.29
N ASP A 171 31.55 -31.97 5.43
CA ASP A 171 31.09 -30.59 5.60
C ASP A 171 32.34 -29.68 5.60
N THR A 172 32.61 -29.04 4.46
CA THR A 172 33.87 -28.33 4.18
C THR A 172 34.02 -27.02 4.95
N GLY A 173 33.00 -26.62 5.73
CA GLY A 173 33.02 -25.43 6.56
C GLY A 173 33.62 -25.63 7.96
N TYR A 174 34.27 -26.76 8.29
CA TYR A 174 34.47 -27.20 9.69
C TYR A 174 35.88 -27.05 10.25
N SER A 175 36.87 -26.59 9.47
CA SER A 175 38.28 -26.52 9.90
C SER A 175 38.64 -25.38 10.87
N ASP A 176 37.70 -24.47 11.17
CA ASP A 176 38.01 -23.20 11.82
C ASP A 176 37.16 -23.00 13.08
N GLY A 177 37.81 -22.82 14.24
CA GLY A 177 37.22 -22.38 15.50
C GLY A 177 36.62 -23.48 16.38
N MET A 178 36.27 -23.14 17.63
CA MET A 178 35.76 -24.11 18.59
C MET A 178 34.30 -24.50 18.33
N ARG A 179 33.96 -25.77 18.58
CA ARG A 179 32.67 -26.35 18.17
C ARG A 179 32.17 -27.44 19.10
N LEU A 180 30.86 -27.61 19.22
CA LEU A 180 30.28 -28.75 19.95
C LEU A 180 30.22 -30.02 19.11
N VAL A 181 30.71 -31.13 19.67
CA VAL A 181 30.64 -32.50 19.14
C VAL A 181 30.36 -33.46 20.28
N TRP A 182 29.60 -34.52 20.01
CA TRP A 182 29.26 -35.55 20.99
C TRP A 182 30.17 -36.76 20.84
N PHE A 183 30.73 -37.21 21.94
CA PHE A 183 31.67 -38.34 21.99
C PHE A 183 30.93 -39.67 22.23
N ALA A 184 29.92 -39.93 21.39
CA ALA A 184 29.06 -41.10 21.39
C ALA A 184 29.82 -42.42 21.22
N ASP A 185 29.25 -43.53 21.69
CA ASP A 185 29.78 -44.88 21.45
C ASP A 185 29.25 -45.50 20.14
N THR A 186 29.52 -46.79 19.93
CA THR A 186 29.17 -47.52 18.69
C THR A 186 28.02 -48.51 18.88
N SER A 187 27.38 -48.53 20.05
CA SER A 187 26.48 -49.62 20.47
C SER A 187 25.09 -49.60 19.84
N THR A 188 24.74 -48.51 19.17
CA THR A 188 23.35 -48.18 18.82
C THR A 188 23.06 -48.28 17.34
N ASN A 189 24.08 -48.15 16.50
CA ASN A 189 23.95 -48.09 15.05
C ASN A 189 24.60 -49.32 14.37
N PRO A 190 24.01 -49.84 13.27
CA PRO A 190 24.50 -51.04 12.60
C PRO A 190 25.83 -50.87 11.86
N TRP A 191 26.34 -49.64 11.75
CA TRP A 191 27.59 -49.34 11.07
C TRP A 191 28.82 -49.39 11.98
N GLY A 192 28.62 -49.50 13.30
CA GLY A 192 29.70 -49.55 14.28
C GLY A 192 30.54 -48.27 14.30
N VAL A 193 29.91 -47.12 14.03
CA VAL A 193 30.56 -45.80 14.08
C VAL A 193 30.18 -45.04 15.35
N HIS A 194 31.01 -44.10 15.78
CA HIS A 194 30.70 -43.23 16.92
C HIS A 194 29.72 -42.16 16.47
N ALA A 195 28.43 -42.32 16.74
CA ALA A 195 27.40 -41.42 16.22
C ALA A 195 26.40 -41.01 17.28
N LEU A 196 26.12 -39.71 17.37
CA LEU A 196 24.96 -39.22 18.10
C LEU A 196 23.72 -39.43 17.24
N GLY A 197 22.99 -40.50 17.52
CA GLY A 197 21.75 -40.82 16.83
C GLY A 197 20.55 -40.01 17.34
N ASN A 198 19.51 -39.96 16.50
CA ASN A 198 18.30 -39.20 16.80
C ASN A 198 17.55 -39.81 17.98
N TRP A 199 17.50 -41.13 18.08
CA TRP A 199 16.84 -41.82 19.18
C TRP A 199 17.62 -41.70 20.49
N ASP A 200 18.94 -41.72 20.41
CA ASP A 200 19.79 -41.46 21.57
C ASP A 200 19.52 -40.08 22.18
N TRP A 201 19.39 -39.06 21.33
CA TRP A 201 19.03 -37.72 21.80
C TRP A 201 17.59 -37.62 22.29
N HIS A 202 16.64 -38.34 21.66
CA HIS A 202 15.26 -38.44 22.12
C HIS A 202 15.17 -38.94 23.57
N GLU A 203 15.93 -39.99 23.89
CA GLU A 203 15.93 -40.59 25.23
C GLU A 203 16.75 -39.79 26.25
N ALA A 204 17.80 -39.10 25.79
CA ALA A 204 18.72 -38.38 26.67
C ALA A 204 18.27 -36.96 27.00
N ALA A 205 17.44 -36.32 26.17
CA ALA A 205 17.07 -34.92 26.30
C ALA A 205 15.56 -34.71 26.34
N ASP A 206 15.10 -33.77 27.18
CA ASP A 206 13.70 -33.37 27.21
C ASP A 206 13.25 -32.78 25.86
N PRO A 207 11.94 -32.89 25.52
CA PRO A 207 11.42 -32.51 24.20
C PRO A 207 11.76 -31.08 23.74
N GLU A 208 11.96 -30.15 24.67
CA GLU A 208 12.33 -28.76 24.37
C GLU A 208 13.76 -28.58 23.87
N TYR A 209 14.65 -29.55 24.13
CA TYR A 209 16.03 -29.56 23.64
C TYR A 209 16.18 -30.35 22.33
N TRP A 210 15.08 -30.88 21.80
CA TRP A 210 15.09 -31.54 20.50
C TRP A 210 15.28 -30.54 19.35
N TYR A 211 15.89 -31.02 18.27
CA TYR A 211 16.11 -30.21 17.08
C TYR A 211 15.44 -30.85 15.86
N TYR A 212 14.78 -30.01 15.07
CA TYR A 212 14.07 -30.42 13.87
C TYR A 212 14.63 -29.70 12.64
N TYR A 213 14.85 -30.47 11.57
CA TYR A 213 14.96 -29.96 10.22
C TYR A 213 13.55 -29.74 9.65
N ILE A 214 13.31 -28.56 9.08
CA ILE A 214 12.02 -28.20 8.50
C ILE A 214 12.12 -28.29 6.98
N SER A 215 11.23 -29.08 6.37
CA SER A 215 11.07 -29.15 4.92
C SER A 215 9.61 -28.94 4.57
N GLY A 216 9.30 -27.80 3.95
CA GLY A 216 7.91 -27.40 3.73
C GLY A 216 7.18 -27.16 5.05
N SER A 217 6.08 -27.89 5.29
CA SER A 217 5.30 -27.86 6.53
C SER A 217 5.65 -28.97 7.52
N GLU A 218 6.66 -29.79 7.21
CA GLU A 218 7.00 -30.99 7.99
C GLU A 218 8.27 -30.82 8.82
N TYR A 219 8.28 -31.50 9.97
CA TYR A 219 9.36 -31.50 10.94
C TYR A 219 10.01 -32.88 10.99
N TYR A 220 11.35 -32.90 10.90
CA TYR A 220 12.15 -34.12 10.94
C TYR A 220 13.20 -34.02 12.05
N PRO A 221 13.15 -34.87 13.08
CA PRO A 221 14.17 -34.89 14.11
C PRO A 221 15.57 -35.07 13.53
N THR A 222 16.54 -34.31 14.03
CA THR A 222 17.93 -34.52 13.65
C THR A 222 18.90 -33.96 14.69
N THR A 223 19.96 -34.70 14.98
CA THR A 223 21.05 -34.25 15.87
C THR A 223 22.06 -33.34 15.16
N THR A 224 21.98 -33.25 13.83
CA THR A 224 22.83 -32.42 12.98
C THR A 224 22.83 -30.93 13.37
N GLY A 225 21.72 -30.41 13.89
CA GLY A 225 21.56 -29.00 14.26
C GLY A 225 21.94 -28.66 15.70
N LEU A 226 22.38 -29.64 16.50
CA LEU A 226 22.81 -29.42 17.88
C LEU A 226 24.24 -28.86 17.97
N SER A 227 25.05 -29.08 16.93
CA SER A 227 26.44 -28.59 16.89
C SER A 227 26.52 -27.07 16.69
N VAL A 228 26.91 -26.37 17.75
CA VAL A 228 27.20 -24.93 17.73
C VAL A 228 28.65 -24.70 17.29
N LYS A 229 28.87 -23.89 16.24
CA LYS A 229 30.19 -23.52 15.72
C LYS A 229 30.61 -22.15 16.24
N TYR A 230 31.91 -21.91 16.38
CA TYR A 230 32.48 -20.64 16.84
C TYR A 230 31.99 -20.28 18.24
N VAL A 231 31.96 -21.27 19.12
CA VAL A 231 31.55 -21.08 20.52
C VAL A 231 32.44 -20.03 21.16
N SER A 232 31.81 -18.97 21.67
CA SER A 232 32.47 -17.83 22.33
C SER A 232 32.06 -17.71 23.79
N GLU A 233 30.90 -18.24 24.18
CA GLU A 233 30.37 -18.12 25.55
C GLU A 233 29.66 -19.41 25.99
N ILE A 234 29.84 -19.77 27.26
CA ILE A 234 29.13 -20.83 27.97
C ILE A 234 28.56 -20.19 29.24
N ALA A 235 27.24 -20.13 29.36
CA ALA A 235 26.55 -19.46 30.46
C ALA A 235 25.63 -20.41 31.24
N ILE A 236 25.83 -20.54 32.55
CA ILE A 236 25.05 -21.40 33.45
C ILE A 236 23.96 -20.58 34.14
N PHE A 237 22.74 -21.10 34.17
CA PHE A 237 21.56 -20.47 34.78
C PHE A 237 20.90 -21.42 35.78
N SER A 238 20.41 -20.88 36.90
CA SER A 238 19.86 -21.66 38.02
C SER A 238 18.46 -22.23 37.79
N ASP A 239 17.77 -21.74 36.76
CA ASP A 239 16.46 -22.19 36.30
C ASP A 239 16.55 -22.29 34.77
N ASP A 240 15.83 -23.24 34.17
CA ASP A 240 15.48 -23.14 32.76
C ASP A 240 14.85 -21.76 32.55
N PRO A 241 15.36 -20.91 31.64
CA PRO A 241 14.65 -19.72 31.27
C PRO A 241 13.37 -20.26 30.67
N VAL A 242 12.28 -20.24 31.45
CA VAL A 242 10.92 -20.45 30.94
C VAL A 242 10.89 -19.68 29.65
N LEU A 243 10.91 -20.39 28.51
CA LEU A 243 10.87 -19.71 27.23
C LEU A 243 9.62 -18.87 27.32
N PRO A 244 9.74 -17.54 27.26
CA PRO A 244 8.64 -16.73 27.76
C PRO A 244 7.42 -17.06 26.90
N VAL A 245 6.23 -16.91 27.47
CA VAL A 245 5.04 -16.81 26.62
C VAL A 245 5.34 -15.82 25.49
N PRO A 246 4.82 -16.03 24.27
CA PRO A 246 5.02 -15.08 23.19
C PRO A 246 4.76 -13.67 23.71
N ASP A 247 5.56 -12.69 23.32
CA ASP A 247 5.17 -11.28 23.51
C ASP A 247 4.56 -10.88 22.18
N ALA A 248 3.23 -10.77 22.14
CA ALA A 248 2.52 -10.56 20.89
C ALA A 248 2.84 -9.16 20.35
N GLY A 249 3.26 -9.12 19.09
CA GLY A 249 3.70 -7.89 18.44
C GLY A 249 3.37 -7.94 16.97
N PHE A 250 2.84 -6.85 16.42
CA PHE A 250 2.75 -6.71 14.97
C PHE A 250 2.92 -5.28 14.48
N ILE A 251 3.32 -5.17 13.22
CA ILE A 251 3.24 -3.94 12.45
C ILE A 251 2.28 -4.15 11.28
N ALA A 252 1.61 -3.09 10.86
CA ALA A 252 0.85 -3.13 9.62
C ALA A 252 1.45 -2.13 8.65
N ASN A 253 1.75 -2.62 7.46
CA ASN A 253 1.97 -1.76 6.33
C ASN A 253 0.63 -1.65 5.63
N VAL A 254 0.18 -0.41 5.39
CA VAL A 254 -0.91 -0.25 4.44
C VAL A 254 -0.41 -0.84 3.14
N ASN A 255 -1.16 -1.75 2.54
CA ASN A 255 -1.12 -1.87 1.09
C ASN A 255 -1.83 -0.62 0.53
N LEU A 256 -1.37 0.58 0.93
CA LEU A 256 -1.32 1.74 0.06
C LEU A 256 -0.40 1.23 -1.00
N VAL A 257 -0.97 0.48 -1.96
CA VAL A 257 -0.31 -0.28 -3.02
C VAL A 257 1.10 0.21 -3.02
N ALA A 258 1.99 -0.48 -2.28
CA ALA A 258 3.36 -0.04 -2.09
C ALA A 258 3.91 -0.27 -3.47
N ASN A 259 3.62 0.68 -4.38
CA ASN A 259 3.21 0.24 -5.68
C ASN A 259 4.50 -0.25 -6.24
N PRO A 260 4.64 -1.55 -6.49
CA PRO A 260 5.65 -1.91 -7.40
C PRO A 260 5.23 -1.31 -8.74
N GLY A 261 4.15 -0.53 -8.93
CA GLY A 261 3.71 0.11 -10.17
C GLY A 261 4.73 0.93 -10.93
N PHE A 262 5.87 1.31 -10.33
CA PHE A 262 7.06 1.54 -11.15
C PHE A 262 7.59 0.17 -11.63
N GLU A 263 8.20 -0.66 -10.78
CA GLU A 263 8.57 -2.08 -10.98
C GLU A 263 7.61 -3.06 -11.75
N THR A 264 6.30 -2.77 -11.89
CA THR A 264 5.19 -3.59 -12.46
C THR A 264 4.35 -2.83 -13.50
N GLY A 265 4.54 -1.51 -13.64
CA GLY A 265 4.01 -0.71 -14.76
C GLY A 265 2.51 -0.43 -14.75
N THR A 266 1.79 -0.70 -13.65
CA THR A 266 0.31 -0.65 -13.61
C THR A 266 -0.29 0.72 -13.31
N PHE A 267 0.49 1.70 -12.77
CA PHE A 267 0.10 3.09 -12.39
C PHE A 267 -1.32 3.30 -11.88
N THR A 268 -1.92 2.26 -11.29
CA THR A 268 -3.32 2.26 -10.91
C THR A 268 -3.49 3.22 -9.74
N GLY A 269 -4.41 4.17 -9.85
CA GLY A 269 -4.66 5.21 -8.82
C GLY A 269 -3.82 6.49 -8.95
N TRP A 270 -2.94 6.61 -9.95
CA TRP A 270 -2.21 7.86 -10.23
C TRP A 270 -2.91 8.68 -11.32
N SER A 271 -3.06 9.98 -11.09
CA SER A 271 -3.46 10.94 -12.12
C SER A 271 -2.25 11.33 -12.96
N GLN A 272 -2.40 11.35 -14.28
CA GLN A 272 -1.29 11.64 -15.19
C GLN A 272 -1.69 12.55 -16.35
N SER A 273 -0.73 13.35 -16.82
CA SER A 273 -0.85 14.15 -18.04
C SER A 273 0.49 14.20 -18.76
N GLY A 274 0.51 13.87 -20.06
CA GLY A 274 1.75 13.79 -20.84
C GLY A 274 2.77 12.78 -20.32
N ALA A 275 2.31 11.78 -19.56
CA ALA A 275 3.09 10.68 -19.03
C ALA A 275 2.81 9.39 -19.82
N SER A 276 3.80 8.52 -19.89
CA SER A 276 3.70 7.20 -20.52
C SER A 276 4.59 6.21 -19.80
N VAL A 277 4.15 4.97 -19.67
CA VAL A 277 4.94 3.87 -19.12
C VAL A 277 6.04 3.49 -20.11
N VAL A 278 7.29 3.37 -19.65
CA VAL A 278 8.40 2.93 -20.51
C VAL A 278 9.27 1.90 -19.81
N THR A 279 9.61 0.85 -20.53
CA THR A 279 10.60 -0.16 -20.10
C THR A 279 12.02 0.37 -20.28
N THR A 280 12.77 0.49 -19.19
CA THR A 280 14.22 0.72 -19.22
C THR A 280 14.90 -0.18 -18.20
N SER A 281 16.06 -0.74 -18.55
CA SER A 281 16.78 -1.73 -17.73
C SER A 281 17.92 -1.04 -16.96
N VAL A 282 17.80 -0.90 -15.64
CA VAL A 282 18.96 -0.51 -14.81
C VAL A 282 19.24 -1.47 -13.66
N ASN A 283 18.27 -2.15 -13.04
CA ASN A 283 18.53 -3.24 -12.09
C ASN A 283 17.33 -4.19 -11.99
N THR A 284 17.38 -5.33 -12.71
CA THR A 284 16.56 -6.55 -12.50
C THR A 284 15.02 -6.45 -12.31
N GLY A 285 14.41 -5.28 -12.47
CA GLY A 285 12.96 -5.03 -12.41
C GLY A 285 12.53 -4.11 -13.55
N THR A 286 11.27 -4.19 -13.95
CA THR A 286 10.74 -3.56 -15.16
C THR A 286 10.06 -2.23 -14.80
N TYR A 287 9.99 -1.27 -15.73
CA TYR A 287 9.23 0.00 -15.75
C TYR A 287 9.66 1.23 -14.92
N ALA A 288 9.93 2.32 -15.66
CA ALA A 288 10.01 3.70 -15.19
C ALA A 288 8.85 4.52 -15.80
N VAL A 289 8.40 5.60 -15.15
CA VAL A 289 7.48 6.57 -15.80
C VAL A 289 8.28 7.50 -16.67
N LYS A 290 7.91 7.59 -17.95
CA LYS A 290 8.39 8.62 -18.85
C LYS A 290 7.44 9.80 -18.86
N LEU A 291 7.85 10.90 -18.26
CA LEU A 291 7.17 12.20 -18.38
C LEU A 291 7.75 12.95 -19.58
N SER A 292 6.94 13.19 -20.61
CA SER A 292 7.38 13.87 -21.83
C SER A 292 6.62 15.16 -22.05
N SER A 293 7.27 16.30 -21.81
CA SER A 293 6.64 17.61 -22.00
C SER A 293 7.22 18.33 -23.23
N THR A 294 6.33 19.03 -23.94
CA THR A 294 6.64 19.85 -25.11
C THR A 294 6.85 21.30 -24.70
N LYS A 295 7.21 22.17 -25.65
CA LYS A 295 7.48 23.59 -25.40
C LYS A 295 6.34 24.24 -24.60
N GLY A 296 6.68 24.82 -23.45
CA GLY A 296 5.73 25.55 -22.60
C GLY A 296 4.68 24.68 -21.91
N SER A 297 4.81 23.34 -21.94
CA SER A 297 3.90 22.42 -21.24
C SER A 297 4.59 21.68 -20.10
N THR A 298 3.78 21.18 -19.19
CA THR A 298 4.18 20.34 -18.06
C THR A 298 3.52 18.99 -18.21
N SER A 299 4.32 17.93 -18.03
CA SER A 299 3.81 16.57 -17.87
C SER A 299 3.96 16.17 -16.42
N TYR A 300 2.99 15.45 -15.89
CA TYR A 300 3.00 15.08 -14.48
C TYR A 300 2.42 13.71 -14.22
N ILE A 301 2.79 13.19 -13.06
CA ILE A 301 2.10 12.09 -12.38
C ILE A 301 1.88 12.49 -10.92
N SER A 302 0.70 12.23 -10.36
CA SER A 302 0.37 12.60 -8.98
C SER A 302 -0.59 11.62 -8.31
N GLN A 303 -0.47 11.48 -6.99
CA GLN A 303 -1.36 10.68 -6.14
C GLN A 303 -1.49 11.32 -4.76
N ASN A 304 -2.62 11.07 -4.09
CA ASN A 304 -2.77 11.42 -2.69
C ASN A 304 -2.07 10.36 -1.83
N VAL A 305 -1.11 10.79 -1.02
CA VAL A 305 -0.26 9.97 -0.16
C VAL A 305 -0.43 10.47 1.28
N ASP A 306 -0.64 9.57 2.22
CA ASP A 306 -0.57 9.91 3.64
C ASP A 306 0.90 10.04 4.05
N LEU A 307 1.29 11.24 4.48
CA LEU A 307 2.66 11.55 4.91
C LEU A 307 2.83 11.50 6.44
N THR A 308 1.80 11.06 7.17
CA THR A 308 1.91 10.83 8.62
C THR A 308 3.02 9.82 8.90
N ASP A 309 3.99 10.23 9.72
CA ASP A 309 5.19 9.45 10.07
C ASP A 309 6.12 9.08 8.90
N VAL A 310 6.01 9.78 7.76
CA VAL A 310 6.95 9.65 6.64
C VAL A 310 8.05 10.70 6.78
N ALA A 311 9.23 10.29 7.26
CA ALA A 311 10.35 11.21 7.47
C ALA A 311 10.92 11.77 6.15
N ALA A 312 10.94 10.98 5.09
CA ALA A 312 11.40 11.45 3.78
C ALA A 312 10.82 10.64 2.61
N LEU A 313 10.61 11.29 1.46
CA LEU A 313 10.30 10.65 0.17
C LEU A 313 11.58 10.42 -0.64
N THR A 314 11.96 9.17 -0.87
CA THR A 314 13.15 8.82 -1.67
C THR A 314 12.75 8.28 -3.04
N TYR A 315 13.43 8.72 -4.11
CA TYR A 315 13.14 8.31 -5.48
C TYR A 315 14.36 8.47 -6.39
N TRP A 316 14.38 7.73 -7.50
CA TRP A 316 15.36 7.89 -8.57
C TRP A 316 14.80 8.73 -9.70
N TYR A 317 15.61 9.65 -10.24
CA TYR A 317 15.25 10.40 -11.42
C TYR A 317 16.38 10.48 -12.44
N ARG A 318 15.99 10.65 -13.70
CA ARG A 318 16.90 10.97 -14.82
C ARG A 318 16.20 11.93 -15.77
N ILE A 319 16.94 12.88 -16.34
CA ILE A 319 16.42 13.83 -17.32
C ILE A 319 17.21 13.72 -18.61
N ASP A 320 16.57 13.25 -19.68
CA ASP A 320 17.12 13.25 -21.03
C ASP A 320 16.72 14.56 -21.76
N ALA A 321 17.49 15.63 -21.53
CA ALA A 321 17.37 16.88 -22.28
C ALA A 321 18.69 17.66 -22.31
N VAL A 322 19.00 18.29 -23.45
CA VAL A 322 20.13 19.20 -23.61
C VAL A 322 19.66 20.62 -23.29
N ASN A 323 19.92 21.10 -22.07
CA ASN A 323 19.77 22.49 -21.60
C ASN A 323 18.38 23.13 -21.72
N SER A 324 17.49 22.93 -20.72
CA SER A 324 16.55 23.94 -20.11
C SER A 324 15.26 23.35 -19.49
N GLY A 325 15.21 22.06 -19.14
CA GLY A 325 14.04 21.46 -18.49
C GLY A 325 14.29 21.13 -17.02
N PHE A 326 13.21 20.97 -16.24
CA PHE A 326 13.26 20.66 -14.82
C PHE A 326 12.43 19.42 -14.47
N PHE A 327 12.93 18.61 -13.53
CA PHE A 327 12.14 17.64 -12.79
C PHE A 327 11.79 18.25 -11.44
N GLU A 328 10.51 18.43 -11.16
CA GLU A 328 10.03 19.14 -9.96
C GLU A 328 9.14 18.22 -9.14
N VAL A 329 9.23 18.32 -7.81
CA VAL A 329 8.39 17.55 -6.89
C VAL A 329 7.57 18.53 -6.06
N PHE A 330 6.29 18.22 -5.91
CA PHE A 330 5.32 19.00 -5.18
C PHE A 330 4.66 18.13 -4.12
N VAL A 331 4.40 18.75 -2.97
CA VAL A 331 3.45 18.27 -1.97
C VAL A 331 2.35 19.32 -1.91
N ASP A 332 1.14 18.91 -2.28
CA ASP A 332 0.01 19.78 -2.62
C ASP A 332 0.36 20.82 -3.70
N ALA A 333 0.22 22.11 -3.36
CA ALA A 333 0.60 23.23 -4.22
C ALA A 333 2.06 23.68 -4.01
N THR A 334 2.75 23.13 -3.00
CA THR A 334 4.09 23.58 -2.61
C THR A 334 5.15 22.80 -3.37
N LYS A 335 6.01 23.50 -4.10
CA LYS A 335 7.18 22.89 -4.74
C LYS A 335 8.25 22.61 -3.70
N VAL A 336 8.45 21.34 -3.38
CA VAL A 336 9.43 20.86 -2.38
C VAL A 336 10.79 20.56 -2.99
N ALA A 337 10.86 20.28 -4.30
CA ALA A 337 12.13 20.08 -5.00
C ALA A 337 12.09 20.48 -6.47
N SER A 338 13.27 20.78 -7.02
CA SER A 338 13.46 21.12 -8.44
C SER A 338 14.87 20.77 -8.89
N TYR A 339 14.99 19.98 -9.95
CA TYR A 339 16.25 19.45 -10.45
C TYR A 339 16.46 19.75 -11.93
N SER A 340 17.71 20.07 -12.28
CA SER A 340 18.18 20.23 -13.66
C SER A 340 18.66 18.90 -14.25
N ALA A 341 19.02 18.91 -15.53
CA ALA A 341 19.52 17.75 -16.24
C ALA A 341 20.74 17.10 -15.55
N VAL A 342 20.74 15.76 -15.48
CA VAL A 342 21.80 14.94 -14.88
C VAL A 342 22.22 13.85 -15.85
N THR A 343 23.52 13.51 -15.86
CA THR A 343 24.06 12.42 -16.67
C THR A 343 23.82 11.10 -15.93
N GLY A 344 22.87 10.29 -16.39
CA GLY A 344 22.49 9.03 -15.76
C GLY A 344 21.42 9.18 -14.68
N TRP A 345 21.23 8.13 -13.88
CA TRP A 345 20.25 8.10 -12.78
C TRP A 345 20.82 8.77 -11.53
N SER A 346 19.96 9.48 -10.80
CA SER A 346 20.30 10.13 -9.54
C SER A 346 19.21 9.87 -8.51
N GLN A 347 19.60 9.36 -7.33
CA GLN A 347 18.70 9.23 -6.20
C GLN A 347 18.56 10.56 -5.47
N LYS A 348 17.35 10.86 -5.02
CA LYS A 348 17.05 12.02 -4.17
C LYS A 348 16.13 11.60 -3.03
N SER A 349 16.23 12.33 -1.94
CA SER A 349 15.37 12.22 -0.79
C SER A 349 14.87 13.62 -0.42
N ILE A 350 13.58 13.75 -0.16
CA ILE A 350 12.93 14.99 0.29
C ILE A 350 12.44 14.76 1.70
N ASP A 351 12.87 15.59 2.65
CA ASP A 351 12.33 15.60 4.01
C ASP A 351 10.83 15.95 3.98
N THR A 352 10.01 15.04 4.51
CA THR A 352 8.56 15.22 4.60
C THR A 352 8.05 15.28 6.03
N SER A 353 8.94 15.39 7.02
CA SER A 353 8.60 15.44 8.45
C SER A 353 7.67 16.60 8.84
N ALA A 354 7.59 17.65 8.01
CA ALA A 354 6.70 18.79 8.20
C ALA A 354 5.26 18.57 7.67
N TYR A 355 4.99 17.45 7.00
CA TYR A 355 3.69 17.11 6.43
C TYR A 355 3.02 16.01 7.26
N THR A 356 1.72 16.13 7.48
CA THR A 356 0.93 15.17 8.27
C THR A 356 -0.47 15.03 7.68
N GLY A 357 -0.96 13.80 7.59
CA GLY A 357 -2.19 13.46 6.89
C GLY A 357 -2.00 13.30 5.38
N ILE A 358 -3.13 13.29 4.66
CA ILE A 358 -3.17 13.02 3.23
C ILE A 358 -2.79 14.27 2.43
N HIS A 359 -1.71 14.17 1.65
CA HIS A 359 -1.20 15.20 0.77
C HIS A 359 -1.10 14.74 -0.68
N ASN A 360 -1.29 15.65 -1.65
CA ASN A 360 -1.09 15.34 -3.06
C ASN A 360 0.40 15.39 -3.41
N VAL A 361 1.04 14.24 -3.53
CA VAL A 361 2.44 14.14 -3.99
C VAL A 361 2.45 14.09 -5.52
N LYS A 362 3.24 14.99 -6.13
CA LYS A 362 3.23 15.19 -7.58
C LYS A 362 4.64 15.37 -8.14
N PHE A 363 4.95 14.60 -9.17
CA PHE A 363 6.21 14.66 -9.91
C PHE A 363 5.97 15.25 -11.30
N ASN A 364 6.70 16.31 -11.61
CA ASN A 364 6.51 17.11 -12.81
C ASN A 364 7.77 17.10 -13.67
N ALA A 365 7.61 16.92 -14.98
CA ALA A 365 8.59 17.30 -15.99
C ALA A 365 8.13 18.58 -16.68
N ARG A 366 8.91 19.66 -16.52
CA ARG A 366 8.62 20.96 -17.12
C ARG A 366 9.67 21.32 -18.17
N SER A 367 9.22 21.62 -19.38
CA SER A 367 10.09 22.16 -20.43
C SER A 367 10.24 23.68 -20.27
N GLY A 368 11.44 24.19 -20.54
CA GLY A 368 11.71 25.64 -20.59
C GLY A 368 11.04 26.33 -21.78
N THR A 369 11.12 27.66 -21.80
CA THR A 369 10.48 28.52 -22.81
C THR A 369 11.22 28.57 -24.16
N ASN A 370 12.42 27.98 -24.28
CA ASN A 370 13.24 28.00 -25.48
C ASN A 370 12.83 26.94 -26.51
N ASN A 371 12.83 27.33 -27.79
CA ASN A 371 12.20 26.64 -28.93
C ASN A 371 12.73 25.23 -29.31
N LYS A 372 13.63 24.60 -28.54
CA LYS A 372 14.28 23.33 -28.92
C LYS A 372 14.09 22.16 -27.95
N ASN A 373 13.43 22.37 -26.80
CA ASN A 373 13.63 21.46 -25.68
C ASN A 373 12.38 20.61 -25.40
N LYS A 374 12.41 19.36 -25.84
CA LYS A 374 11.58 18.29 -25.27
C LYS A 374 12.31 17.78 -24.03
N ILE A 375 11.65 17.75 -22.88
CA ILE A 375 12.19 17.09 -21.70
C ILE A 375 11.56 15.71 -21.58
N THR A 376 12.41 14.71 -21.35
CA THR A 376 11.99 13.39 -20.92
C THR A 376 12.55 13.15 -19.53
N ALA A 377 11.69 13.11 -18.52
CA ALA A 377 12.09 12.68 -17.18
C ALA A 377 11.68 11.23 -16.96
N TYR A 378 12.55 10.46 -16.34
CA TYR A 378 12.27 9.14 -15.83
C TYR A 378 12.22 9.20 -14.30
N LEU A 379 11.24 8.52 -13.73
CA LEU A 379 11.06 8.32 -12.30
C LEU A 379 11.02 6.82 -12.05
N ASP A 380 11.72 6.35 -11.02
CA ASP A 380 11.83 4.94 -10.64
C ASP A 380 11.98 4.79 -9.12
N ASP A 381 11.60 3.62 -8.62
CA ASP A 381 11.72 3.13 -7.23
C ASP A 381 11.55 4.20 -6.13
N ILE A 382 10.29 4.39 -5.70
CA ILE A 382 9.95 5.31 -4.61
C ILE A 382 9.99 4.54 -3.28
N ALA A 383 11.13 4.60 -2.59
CA ALA A 383 11.30 3.98 -1.28
C ALA A 383 10.93 4.97 -0.17
N ALA A 384 9.66 4.98 0.24
CA ALA A 384 9.17 5.58 1.49
C ALA A 384 7.68 5.28 1.70
N LEU A 385 7.31 4.04 2.04
CA LEU A 385 5.93 3.69 2.43
C LEU A 385 5.87 2.65 3.55
N SER A 386 6.88 2.57 4.42
CA SER A 386 6.75 1.81 5.67
C SER A 386 6.61 2.79 6.84
N PRO A 387 5.39 3.24 7.15
CA PRO A 387 5.11 3.79 8.48
C PRO A 387 5.33 2.67 9.51
N GLN A 388 5.92 3.01 10.65
CA GLN A 388 5.70 2.29 11.89
C GLN A 388 4.46 2.96 12.52
N PRO A 389 3.21 2.55 12.21
CA PRO A 389 2.07 3.36 12.54
C PRO A 389 1.61 3.09 13.97
N THR A 390 1.26 4.16 14.68
CA THR A 390 0.35 4.09 15.84
C THR A 390 -1.12 3.87 15.40
N GLY A 391 -1.41 3.98 14.10
CA GLY A 391 -2.67 3.62 13.43
C GLY A 391 -2.60 3.87 11.91
N VAL A 392 -3.51 3.28 11.13
CA VAL A 392 -3.61 3.35 9.67
C VAL A 392 -4.94 4.00 9.28
N THR A 393 -4.92 5.00 8.40
CA THR A 393 -6.14 5.65 7.87
C THR A 393 -6.20 5.57 6.34
N GLY A 394 -7.37 5.35 5.76
CA GLY A 394 -7.53 5.27 4.30
C GLY A 394 -8.99 5.26 3.83
N TYR A 395 -9.22 4.94 2.55
CA TYR A 395 -10.56 4.83 1.95
C TYR A 395 -10.80 3.40 1.45
N PRO A 396 -12.06 2.92 1.37
CA PRO A 396 -12.36 1.57 0.90
C PRO A 396 -12.15 1.45 -0.62
N PRO A 397 -11.63 0.29 -1.12
CA PRO A 397 -11.09 -0.81 -0.34
C PRO A 397 -9.69 -0.48 0.22
N LEU A 398 -9.53 -0.57 1.54
CA LEU A 398 -8.26 -0.35 2.23
C LEU A 398 -7.59 -1.71 2.50
N ALA A 399 -6.58 -2.04 1.70
CA ALA A 399 -5.80 -3.26 1.88
C ALA A 399 -4.61 -3.03 2.81
N LEU A 400 -4.32 -3.98 3.70
CA LEU A 400 -3.18 -4.00 4.63
C LEU A 400 -2.39 -5.31 4.46
N SER A 401 -1.08 -5.23 4.67
CA SER A 401 -0.23 -6.40 4.95
C SER A 401 0.25 -6.28 6.37
N LEU A 402 -0.09 -7.26 7.20
CA LEU A 402 0.31 -7.32 8.60
C LEU A 402 1.54 -8.23 8.71
N THR A 403 2.51 -7.79 9.51
CA THR A 403 3.74 -8.51 9.77
C THR A 403 3.84 -8.79 11.26
N ASP A 404 3.94 -10.07 11.60
CA ASP A 404 4.22 -10.53 12.94
C ASP A 404 5.63 -10.08 13.36
N THR A 405 5.71 -9.46 14.53
CA THR A 405 6.95 -9.07 15.20
C THR A 405 7.00 -9.67 16.61
N SER A 406 6.16 -10.67 16.90
CA SER A 406 6.08 -11.30 18.21
C SER A 406 7.42 -11.94 18.58
N THR A 407 7.79 -11.87 19.86
CA THR A 407 9.03 -12.48 20.36
C THR A 407 8.74 -13.82 21.06
N ASN A 408 9.78 -14.53 21.49
CA ASN A 408 9.69 -15.82 22.20
C ASN A 408 9.10 -16.98 21.38
N SER A 409 9.44 -17.02 20.08
CA SER A 409 9.22 -18.16 19.18
C SER A 409 7.77 -18.70 19.16
N PRO A 410 6.79 -17.87 18.75
CA PRO A 410 5.42 -18.35 18.56
C PRO A 410 5.35 -19.45 17.49
N THR A 411 4.47 -20.44 17.69
CA THR A 411 4.23 -21.54 16.75
C THR A 411 2.85 -21.48 16.09
N SER A 412 1.97 -20.60 16.56
CA SER A 412 0.66 -20.34 15.94
C SER A 412 0.17 -18.92 16.20
N TRP A 413 -0.67 -18.42 15.27
CA TRP A 413 -1.22 -17.06 15.28
C TRP A 413 -2.73 -17.09 15.08
N ALA A 414 -3.44 -16.18 15.74
CA ALA A 414 -4.85 -15.93 15.52
C ALA A 414 -5.09 -14.42 15.42
N TRP A 415 -5.56 -13.99 14.25
CA TRP A 415 -5.87 -12.60 13.94
C TRP A 415 -7.37 -12.36 13.97
N ASP A 416 -7.80 -11.28 14.60
CA ASP A 416 -9.13 -10.67 14.46
C ASP A 416 -8.96 -9.27 13.90
N PHE A 417 -9.54 -9.01 12.73
CA PHE A 417 -9.43 -7.72 12.05
C PHE A 417 -10.48 -6.71 12.52
N GLY A 418 -11.40 -7.10 13.42
CA GLY A 418 -12.41 -6.21 13.99
C GLY A 418 -13.59 -5.90 13.06
N ASP A 419 -13.61 -6.45 11.85
CA ASP A 419 -14.71 -6.38 10.88
C ASP A 419 -15.50 -7.70 10.78
N GLY A 420 -15.21 -8.66 11.66
CA GLY A 420 -15.79 -10.00 11.70
C GLY A 420 -15.01 -11.06 10.91
N SER A 421 -13.91 -10.67 10.25
CA SER A 421 -13.00 -11.62 9.59
C SER A 421 -11.76 -11.93 10.42
N THR A 422 -11.17 -13.10 10.18
CA THR A 422 -10.04 -13.64 10.97
C THR A 422 -8.98 -14.31 10.07
N SER A 423 -7.78 -14.54 10.61
CA SER A 423 -6.72 -15.31 9.92
C SER A 423 -5.85 -16.10 10.90
N THR A 424 -5.21 -17.16 10.43
CA THR A 424 -4.20 -17.94 11.18
C THR A 424 -2.81 -17.91 10.54
N ALA A 425 -2.64 -17.17 9.44
CA ALA A 425 -1.33 -16.98 8.83
C ALA A 425 -0.44 -16.11 9.73
N GLN A 426 0.87 -16.37 9.77
CA GLN A 426 1.82 -15.53 10.50
C GLN A 426 1.78 -14.08 10.01
N ASN A 427 1.83 -13.87 8.69
CA ASN A 427 1.85 -12.54 8.06
C ASN A 427 0.66 -12.39 7.09
N PRO A 428 -0.56 -12.13 7.58
CA PRO A 428 -1.74 -12.07 6.74
C PRO A 428 -1.82 -10.76 5.94
N SER A 429 -2.55 -10.79 4.84
CA SER A 429 -3.08 -9.59 4.21
C SER A 429 -4.59 -9.52 4.44
N HIS A 430 -5.12 -8.30 4.58
CA HIS A 430 -6.56 -8.08 4.79
C HIS A 430 -7.06 -6.83 4.07
N THR A 431 -8.34 -6.80 3.68
CA THR A 431 -8.94 -5.66 2.95
C THR A 431 -10.25 -5.21 3.58
N TYR A 432 -10.26 -3.98 4.09
CA TYR A 432 -11.46 -3.35 4.64
C TYR A 432 -12.24 -2.63 3.55
N SER A 433 -13.45 -3.10 3.27
CA SER A 433 -14.32 -2.56 2.21
C SER A 433 -15.40 -1.60 2.71
N VAL A 434 -15.58 -1.52 4.04
CA VAL A 434 -16.65 -0.72 4.66
C VAL A 434 -16.02 0.40 5.48
N PRO A 435 -16.52 1.64 5.40
CA PRO A 435 -16.11 2.72 6.29
C PRO A 435 -16.35 2.36 7.75
N GLY A 436 -15.36 2.61 8.61
CA GLY A 436 -15.40 2.20 10.01
C GLY A 436 -14.07 2.40 10.70
N VAL A 437 -14.10 2.25 12.02
CA VAL A 437 -12.89 2.25 12.86
C VAL A 437 -12.77 0.85 13.45
N TYR A 438 -11.66 0.18 13.13
CA TYR A 438 -11.43 -1.23 13.45
C TYR A 438 -10.30 -1.38 14.44
N THR A 439 -10.49 -2.30 15.38
CA THR A 439 -9.48 -2.76 16.33
C THR A 439 -8.91 -4.06 15.79
N VAL A 440 -7.58 -4.12 15.65
CA VAL A 440 -6.91 -5.34 15.19
C VAL A 440 -6.27 -6.03 16.38
N ILE A 441 -6.50 -7.33 16.47
CA ILE A 441 -6.02 -8.18 17.57
C ILE A 441 -5.18 -9.31 16.98
N LEU A 442 -3.98 -9.50 17.53
CA LEU A 442 -3.13 -10.66 17.28
C LEU A 442 -2.99 -11.46 18.58
N THR A 443 -3.28 -12.75 18.53
CA THR A 443 -2.91 -13.69 19.58
C THR A 443 -1.82 -14.62 19.06
N ALA A 444 -0.66 -14.60 19.68
CA ALA A 444 0.48 -15.46 19.35
C ALA A 444 0.60 -16.55 20.43
N THR A 445 0.80 -17.81 20.02
CA THR A 445 0.80 -18.96 20.94
C THR A 445 1.99 -19.87 20.66
N ASN A 446 2.61 -20.39 21.72
CA ASN A 446 3.58 -21.48 21.69
C ASN A 446 3.17 -22.57 22.71
N SER A 447 4.01 -23.60 22.91
CA SER A 447 3.76 -24.69 23.87
C SER A 447 3.68 -24.23 25.34
N TYR A 448 4.17 -23.04 25.65
CA TYR A 448 4.26 -22.49 27.00
C TYR A 448 3.11 -21.52 27.32
N GLY A 449 2.38 -21.04 26.32
CA GLY A 449 1.18 -20.23 26.49
C GLY A 449 0.90 -19.31 25.31
N SER A 450 0.04 -18.32 25.55
CA SER A 450 -0.38 -17.35 24.55
C SER A 450 -0.37 -15.94 25.12
N ASP A 451 -0.08 -14.97 24.27
CA ASP A 451 -0.26 -13.55 24.56
C ASP A 451 -1.04 -12.86 23.44
N THR A 452 -1.63 -11.71 23.76
CA THR A 452 -2.51 -10.98 22.86
C THR A 452 -2.14 -9.50 22.80
N GLU A 453 -1.84 -9.02 21.60
CA GLU A 453 -1.74 -7.58 21.31
C GLU A 453 -3.04 -7.10 20.68
N ALA A 454 -3.63 -6.05 21.26
CA ALA A 454 -4.79 -5.37 20.70
C ALA A 454 -4.44 -3.91 20.39
N LYS A 455 -4.48 -3.55 19.11
CA LYS A 455 -4.36 -2.15 18.68
C LYS A 455 -5.75 -1.58 18.45
N THR A 456 -6.23 -0.82 19.44
CA THR A 456 -7.56 -0.19 19.41
C THR A 456 -7.62 0.94 18.41
N ALA A 457 -8.71 1.02 17.63
CA ALA A 457 -8.89 2.04 16.59
C ALA A 457 -7.71 2.12 15.61
N PHE A 458 -7.05 0.98 15.39
CA PHE A 458 -5.83 0.89 14.61
C PHE A 458 -6.06 1.09 13.12
N VAL A 459 -7.24 0.76 12.58
CA VAL A 459 -7.56 0.99 11.17
C VAL A 459 -8.78 1.90 11.07
N THR A 460 -8.64 3.05 10.43
CA THR A 460 -9.74 3.98 10.14
C THR A 460 -9.99 4.01 8.63
N VAL A 461 -11.13 3.48 8.22
CA VAL A 461 -11.61 3.53 6.84
C VAL A 461 -12.62 4.67 6.72
N ASN A 462 -12.24 5.72 6.02
CA ASN A 462 -13.08 6.88 5.75
C ASN A 462 -14.13 6.56 4.68
N GLY A 463 -15.33 7.10 4.83
CA GLY A 463 -16.32 7.12 3.75
C GLY A 463 -15.95 8.16 2.70
N ASN A 464 -16.59 8.07 1.53
CA ASN A 464 -16.42 9.07 0.47
C ASN A 464 -17.36 10.26 0.71
N PRO A 465 -16.94 11.51 0.41
CA PRO A 465 -17.88 12.63 0.27
C PRO A 465 -18.97 12.30 -0.75
N PRO A 466 -20.18 12.85 -0.60
CA PRO A 466 -21.25 12.62 -1.58
C PRO A 466 -20.85 13.23 -2.93
N VAL A 467 -21.37 12.65 -4.02
CA VAL A 467 -21.30 13.27 -5.35
C VAL A 467 -22.70 13.67 -5.72
N ALA A 468 -22.94 14.97 -5.85
CA ALA A 468 -24.24 15.55 -6.08
C ALA A 468 -24.74 15.21 -7.50
N ALA A 469 -25.95 14.69 -7.60
CA ALA A 469 -26.61 14.48 -8.88
C ALA A 469 -28.12 14.62 -8.72
N PHE A 470 -28.81 15.21 -9.69
CA PHE A 470 -30.28 15.24 -9.67
C PHE A 470 -30.96 15.28 -11.04
N THR A 471 -32.25 14.96 -11.05
CA THR A 471 -33.16 15.21 -12.19
C THR A 471 -34.42 15.93 -11.73
N GLY A 472 -35.12 16.59 -12.65
CA GLY A 472 -36.42 17.21 -12.43
C GLY A 472 -37.38 16.89 -13.56
N SER A 473 -38.68 16.76 -13.27
CA SER A 473 -39.72 16.56 -14.27
C SER A 473 -41.07 17.15 -13.83
N PRO A 474 -41.79 17.88 -14.72
CA PRO A 474 -41.34 18.37 -16.04
C PRO A 474 -40.30 19.51 -15.91
N THR A 475 -39.46 19.73 -16.92
CA THR A 475 -38.51 20.87 -16.96
C THR A 475 -39.04 22.08 -17.74
N SER A 476 -40.25 21.98 -18.31
CA SER A 476 -40.92 23.12 -18.94
C SER A 476 -42.44 23.02 -18.89
N GLY A 477 -43.10 24.18 -18.97
CA GLY A 477 -44.56 24.28 -18.97
C GLY A 477 -45.04 25.71 -18.74
N THR A 478 -46.34 25.87 -18.51
CA THR A 478 -46.94 27.18 -18.20
C THR A 478 -47.14 27.35 -16.70
N VAL A 479 -47.16 28.59 -16.20
CA VAL A 479 -47.53 28.88 -14.82
C VAL A 479 -48.97 28.40 -14.49
N PRO A 480 -49.22 27.85 -13.28
CA PRO A 480 -48.23 27.35 -12.33
C PRO A 480 -47.63 26.02 -12.81
N LEU A 481 -46.30 25.87 -12.68
CA LEU A 481 -45.60 24.63 -13.02
C LEU A 481 -45.07 23.94 -11.76
N SER A 482 -45.67 22.81 -11.40
CA SER A 482 -45.14 21.91 -10.36
C SER A 482 -44.09 20.98 -10.95
N VAL A 483 -42.86 21.04 -10.43
CA VAL A 483 -41.72 20.20 -10.83
C VAL A 483 -41.34 19.27 -9.69
N SER A 484 -41.29 17.97 -9.96
CA SER A 484 -40.78 16.97 -9.02
C SER A 484 -39.29 16.76 -9.26
N PHE A 485 -38.47 17.01 -8.24
CA PHE A 485 -37.04 16.76 -8.28
C PHE A 485 -36.69 15.43 -7.61
N THR A 486 -35.75 14.71 -8.20
CA THR A 486 -35.23 13.44 -7.72
C THR A 486 -33.73 13.55 -7.52
N ASP A 487 -33.29 13.55 -6.26
CA ASP A 487 -31.90 13.28 -5.89
C ASP A 487 -31.41 11.93 -6.46
N GLN A 488 -30.22 11.97 -7.06
CA GLN A 488 -29.48 10.83 -7.61
C GLN A 488 -28.05 10.79 -7.05
N SER A 489 -27.79 11.52 -5.97
CA SER A 489 -26.46 11.65 -5.39
C SER A 489 -25.93 10.31 -4.87
N THR A 490 -24.61 10.12 -4.97
CA THR A 490 -23.94 8.88 -4.53
C THR A 490 -23.14 9.09 -3.24
N ASN A 491 -22.56 8.02 -2.68
CA ASN A 491 -21.80 8.00 -1.41
C ASN A 491 -22.60 8.42 -0.16
N ILE A 492 -23.86 7.98 -0.05
CA ILE A 492 -24.69 8.03 1.17
C ILE A 492 -24.77 9.46 1.76
N PRO A 493 -25.39 10.42 1.06
CA PRO A 493 -25.67 11.74 1.63
C PRO A 493 -26.62 11.61 2.84
N THR A 494 -26.40 12.44 3.86
CA THR A 494 -27.24 12.51 5.06
C THR A 494 -28.01 13.83 5.19
N SER A 495 -27.73 14.80 4.33
CA SER A 495 -28.48 16.06 4.26
C SER A 495 -28.48 16.68 2.86
N TRP A 496 -29.57 17.37 2.52
CA TRP A 496 -29.82 18.02 1.23
C TRP A 496 -30.16 19.50 1.41
N SER A 497 -29.74 20.34 0.47
CA SER A 497 -30.10 21.75 0.39
C SER A 497 -30.34 22.13 -1.06
N TRP A 498 -31.55 22.54 -1.38
CA TRP A 498 -31.99 22.92 -2.71
C TRP A 498 -32.20 24.44 -2.80
N THR A 499 -31.82 25.02 -3.94
CA THR A 499 -32.29 26.34 -4.37
C THR A 499 -32.87 26.24 -5.78
N PHE A 500 -34.06 26.80 -5.99
CA PHE A 500 -34.82 26.61 -7.22
C PHE A 500 -34.69 27.76 -8.23
N GLY A 501 -33.95 28.81 -7.88
CA GLY A 501 -33.67 29.97 -8.74
C GLY A 501 -34.72 31.09 -8.72
N ASP A 502 -35.86 30.87 -8.07
CA ASP A 502 -36.96 31.84 -7.88
C ASP A 502 -37.06 32.38 -6.44
N GLY A 503 -36.11 32.01 -5.58
CA GLY A 503 -36.11 32.30 -4.14
C GLY A 503 -36.63 31.15 -3.27
N GLY A 504 -37.21 30.11 -3.86
CA GLY A 504 -37.62 28.88 -3.15
C GLY A 504 -36.42 28.00 -2.75
N THR A 505 -36.57 27.29 -1.63
CA THR A 505 -35.57 26.34 -1.09
C THR A 505 -36.23 25.09 -0.52
N SER A 506 -35.46 24.01 -0.37
CA SER A 506 -35.93 22.78 0.30
C SER A 506 -34.77 21.99 0.92
N THR A 507 -35.07 21.19 1.94
CA THR A 507 -34.13 20.22 2.55
C THR A 507 -34.56 18.77 2.38
N ALA A 508 -35.68 18.53 1.69
CA ALA A 508 -36.13 17.17 1.38
C ALA A 508 -35.22 16.52 0.34
N GLN A 509 -35.04 15.20 0.41
CA GLN A 509 -34.28 14.44 -0.58
C GLN A 509 -34.90 14.52 -1.99
N HIS A 510 -36.22 14.36 -2.08
CA HIS A 510 -36.97 14.43 -3.36
C HIS A 510 -38.07 15.49 -3.27
N PRO A 511 -37.75 16.80 -3.41
CA PRO A 511 -38.73 17.85 -3.25
C PRO A 511 -39.64 18.01 -4.48
N ILE A 512 -40.85 18.51 -4.25
CA ILE A 512 -41.72 19.06 -5.29
C ILE A 512 -41.75 20.57 -5.10
N HIS A 513 -41.49 21.34 -6.15
CA HIS A 513 -41.50 22.81 -6.12
C HIS A 513 -42.46 23.37 -7.19
N GLU A 514 -43.24 24.38 -6.83
CA GLU A 514 -44.18 25.04 -7.75
C GLU A 514 -43.67 26.42 -8.17
N TYR A 515 -43.44 26.58 -9.47
CA TYR A 515 -43.09 27.86 -10.08
C TYR A 515 -44.36 28.62 -10.47
N THR A 516 -44.59 29.76 -9.84
CA THR A 516 -45.80 30.59 -10.05
C THR A 516 -45.58 31.77 -11.00
N THR A 517 -44.32 32.04 -11.40
CA THR A 517 -43.95 33.11 -12.33
C THR A 517 -43.27 32.56 -13.58
N ALA A 518 -43.48 33.23 -14.71
CA ALA A 518 -42.81 32.88 -15.96
C ALA A 518 -41.33 33.30 -15.88
N GLY A 519 -40.43 32.45 -16.39
CA GLY A 519 -39.00 32.67 -16.31
C GLY A 519 -38.18 31.41 -16.63
N THR A 520 -36.86 31.58 -16.66
CA THR A 520 -35.90 30.48 -16.77
C THR A 520 -35.10 30.42 -15.48
N PHE A 521 -35.14 29.27 -14.80
CA PHE A 521 -34.66 29.13 -13.43
C PHE A 521 -33.48 28.16 -13.35
N THR A 522 -32.43 28.57 -12.64
CA THR A 522 -31.26 27.76 -12.30
C THR A 522 -31.55 26.98 -11.02
N VAL A 523 -31.31 25.68 -11.03
CA VAL A 523 -31.53 24.81 -9.87
C VAL A 523 -30.19 24.31 -9.35
N THR A 524 -29.98 24.41 -8.04
CA THR A 524 -28.79 23.90 -7.35
C THR A 524 -29.20 22.91 -6.25
N LEU A 525 -28.53 21.76 -6.21
CA LEU A 525 -28.56 20.82 -5.10
C LEU A 525 -27.18 20.79 -4.44
N THR A 526 -27.13 20.94 -3.11
CA THR A 526 -25.96 20.64 -2.29
C THR A 526 -26.29 19.48 -1.38
N VAL A 527 -25.44 18.46 -1.36
CA VAL A 527 -25.55 17.29 -0.48
C VAL A 527 -24.33 17.18 0.41
N SER A 528 -24.50 16.64 1.62
CA SER A 528 -23.38 16.40 2.55
C SER A 528 -23.55 15.12 3.37
N ASN A 529 -22.43 14.59 3.84
CA ASN A 529 -22.34 13.51 4.82
C ASN A 529 -21.21 13.81 5.83
N ALA A 530 -20.89 12.87 6.72
CA ALA A 530 -19.85 13.05 7.74
C ALA A 530 -18.43 13.25 7.16
N TRP A 531 -18.22 12.94 5.88
CA TRP A 531 -16.92 12.98 5.20
C TRP A 531 -16.79 14.13 4.21
N GLY A 532 -17.85 14.91 3.96
CA GLY A 532 -17.77 16.12 3.14
C GLY A 532 -19.10 16.53 2.51
N SER A 533 -19.01 17.42 1.52
CA SER A 533 -20.16 17.95 0.77
C SER A 533 -19.82 18.16 -0.70
N ASP A 534 -20.82 18.03 -1.57
CA ASP A 534 -20.72 18.35 -2.99
C ASP A 534 -21.99 19.07 -3.48
N GLY A 535 -21.91 19.76 -4.61
CA GLY A 535 -23.03 20.48 -5.18
C GLY A 535 -23.10 20.43 -6.70
N GLU A 536 -24.31 20.20 -7.23
CA GLU A 536 -24.60 20.25 -8.65
C GLU A 536 -25.49 21.47 -8.95
N THR A 537 -25.12 22.27 -9.96
CA THR A 537 -25.93 23.40 -10.44
C THR A 537 -26.26 23.22 -11.91
N LYS A 538 -27.55 23.24 -12.25
CA LYS A 538 -28.06 23.20 -13.63
C LYS A 538 -28.63 24.58 -13.98
N THR A 539 -27.86 25.34 -14.75
CA THR A 539 -28.24 26.69 -15.20
C THR A 539 -29.41 26.63 -16.17
N GLY A 540 -30.47 27.41 -15.89
CA GLY A 540 -31.66 27.48 -16.74
C GLY A 540 -32.39 26.14 -16.93
N TYR A 541 -32.33 25.28 -15.91
CA TYR A 541 -32.84 23.91 -15.97
C TYR A 541 -34.36 23.82 -16.11
N VAL A 542 -35.11 24.77 -15.51
CA VAL A 542 -36.58 24.84 -15.62
C VAL A 542 -36.98 26.09 -16.39
N THR A 543 -37.86 25.94 -17.39
CA THR A 543 -38.41 27.06 -18.17
C THR A 543 -39.92 27.11 -18.07
N VAL A 544 -40.44 28.21 -17.53
CA VAL A 544 -41.87 28.43 -17.30
C VAL A 544 -42.36 29.58 -18.16
N THR A 545 -43.43 29.37 -18.92
CA THR A 545 -44.05 30.40 -19.75
C THR A 545 -45.37 30.89 -19.15
N GLN A 546 -45.82 32.07 -19.57
CA GLN A 546 -47.12 32.60 -19.13
C GLN A 546 -48.25 31.80 -19.79
N ALA A 547 -49.23 31.34 -19.01
CA ALA A 547 -50.41 30.69 -19.55
C ALA A 547 -51.21 31.65 -20.45
N GLY A 548 -51.62 31.19 -21.64
CA GLY A 548 -52.56 31.90 -22.52
C GLY A 548 -51.98 33.01 -23.41
N GLN A 549 -50.66 33.14 -23.56
CA GLN A 549 -50.07 34.02 -24.57
C GLN A 549 -49.62 33.23 -25.81
N THR A 550 -50.37 33.35 -26.90
CA THR A 550 -49.94 32.98 -28.26
C THR A 550 -49.27 34.19 -28.92
N PRO A 551 -48.51 34.04 -30.03
CA PRO A 551 -48.17 35.19 -30.88
C PRO A 551 -49.43 36.01 -31.18
N PRO A 552 -49.34 37.35 -31.29
CA PRO A 552 -50.49 38.16 -31.65
C PRO A 552 -51.06 37.74 -33.02
N ASP A 553 -52.37 37.92 -33.23
CA ASP A 553 -53.01 37.89 -34.55
C ASP A 553 -53.44 39.32 -34.86
N ALA A 554 -52.75 39.96 -35.81
CA ALA A 554 -52.87 41.39 -36.05
C ALA A 554 -54.20 41.70 -36.75
N GLN A 555 -55.03 42.54 -36.13
CA GLN A 555 -56.30 42.99 -36.71
C GLN A 555 -56.51 44.47 -36.44
N PHE A 556 -57.09 45.19 -37.41
CA PHE A 556 -57.43 46.59 -37.20
C PHE A 556 -58.60 47.07 -38.08
N ILE A 557 -59.22 48.15 -37.61
CA ILE A 557 -60.17 48.97 -38.36
C ILE A 557 -59.71 50.42 -38.41
N GLY A 558 -60.29 51.18 -39.34
CA GLY A 558 -60.03 52.61 -39.49
C GLY A 558 -61.31 53.32 -39.89
N THR A 559 -61.63 54.46 -39.28
CA THR A 559 -62.86 55.21 -39.58
C THR A 559 -62.60 56.72 -39.65
N PRO A 560 -63.07 57.41 -40.70
CA PRO A 560 -63.64 56.89 -41.95
C PRO A 560 -62.57 56.28 -42.88
N THR A 561 -62.94 55.34 -43.77
CA THR A 561 -62.02 54.80 -44.79
C THR A 561 -61.99 55.61 -46.09
N THR A 562 -62.95 56.52 -46.30
CA THR A 562 -62.99 57.40 -47.48
C THR A 562 -63.46 58.81 -47.13
N GLY A 563 -63.03 59.81 -47.90
CA GLY A 563 -63.45 61.21 -47.74
C GLY A 563 -62.53 62.21 -48.42
N SER A 564 -62.91 63.49 -48.45
CA SER A 564 -62.10 64.55 -49.05
C SER A 564 -60.89 64.92 -48.21
N LYS A 565 -59.79 65.31 -48.85
CA LYS A 565 -58.60 65.81 -48.15
C LYS A 565 -58.90 67.14 -47.42
N PRO A 566 -58.33 67.39 -46.22
CA PRO A 566 -57.57 66.43 -45.41
C PRO A 566 -58.52 65.44 -44.71
N LEU A 567 -58.20 64.15 -44.81
CA LEU A 567 -58.99 63.09 -44.16
C LEU A 567 -58.28 62.61 -42.90
N THR A 568 -58.87 62.87 -41.73
CA THR A 568 -58.37 62.32 -40.46
C THR A 568 -59.06 60.99 -40.19
N VAL A 569 -58.29 59.92 -40.06
CA VAL A 569 -58.75 58.56 -39.80
C VAL A 569 -58.33 58.16 -38.39
N GLN A 570 -59.29 57.71 -37.59
CA GLN A 570 -59.01 57.05 -36.32
C GLN A 570 -58.82 55.56 -36.57
N PHE A 571 -57.67 55.02 -36.19
CA PHE A 571 -57.39 53.59 -36.25
C PHE A 571 -57.61 52.95 -34.88
N THR A 572 -58.18 51.75 -34.89
CA THR A 572 -58.41 50.96 -33.70
C THR A 572 -57.80 49.57 -33.88
N ASP A 573 -56.89 49.22 -32.99
CA ASP A 573 -56.34 47.88 -32.86
C ASP A 573 -57.43 46.90 -32.40
N GLN A 574 -57.51 45.76 -33.07
CA GLN A 574 -58.38 44.63 -32.74
C GLN A 574 -57.59 43.33 -32.60
N SER A 575 -56.26 43.42 -32.50
CA SER A 575 -55.38 42.26 -32.46
C SER A 575 -55.66 41.38 -31.25
N THR A 576 -55.60 40.06 -31.42
CA THR A 576 -55.69 39.09 -30.30
C THR A 576 -54.30 38.65 -29.84
N GLY A 577 -54.21 37.80 -28.81
CA GLY A 577 -52.92 37.30 -28.29
C GLY A 577 -52.18 38.27 -27.35
N ASN A 578 -52.87 39.26 -26.76
CA ASN A 578 -52.29 40.19 -25.78
C ASN A 578 -50.99 40.89 -26.25
N PRO A 579 -51.02 41.64 -27.36
CA PRO A 579 -49.86 42.41 -27.81
C PRO A 579 -49.43 43.45 -26.75
N THR A 580 -48.12 43.63 -26.63
CA THR A 580 -47.50 44.59 -25.71
C THR A 580 -46.86 45.77 -26.44
N SER A 581 -46.77 45.72 -27.78
CA SER A 581 -46.27 46.83 -28.61
C SER A 581 -46.86 46.81 -30.03
N TRP A 582 -47.02 47.99 -30.63
CA TRP A 582 -47.61 48.20 -31.96
C TRP A 582 -46.69 49.02 -32.86
N SER A 583 -46.72 48.76 -34.17
CA SER A 583 -46.04 49.55 -35.19
C SER A 583 -46.96 49.73 -36.41
N TRP A 584 -47.23 50.98 -36.78
CA TRP A 584 -48.12 51.35 -37.87
C TRP A 584 -47.35 52.01 -39.01
N THR A 585 -47.71 51.68 -40.24
CA THR A 585 -47.36 52.46 -41.43
C THR A 585 -48.64 52.81 -42.20
N PHE A 586 -48.83 54.09 -42.52
CA PHE A 586 -50.08 54.59 -43.08
C PHE A 586 -50.10 54.66 -44.61
N GLY A 587 -48.97 54.39 -45.27
CA GLY A 587 -48.85 54.35 -46.73
C GLY A 587 -48.58 55.70 -47.42
N ASP A 588 -48.57 56.81 -46.67
CA ASP A 588 -48.23 58.17 -47.14
C ASP A 588 -46.89 58.68 -46.58
N GLY A 589 -46.14 57.80 -45.88
CA GLY A 589 -44.91 58.12 -45.17
C GLY A 589 -45.09 58.33 -43.66
N GLY A 590 -46.33 58.44 -43.16
CA GLY A 590 -46.62 58.50 -41.73
C GLY A 590 -46.49 57.16 -41.00
N THR A 591 -46.11 57.19 -39.72
CA THR A 591 -45.98 56.02 -38.84
C THR A 591 -46.52 56.31 -37.44
N SER A 592 -46.79 55.27 -36.64
CA SER A 592 -47.13 55.40 -35.21
C SER A 592 -46.76 54.16 -34.41
N SER A 593 -46.55 54.32 -33.10
CA SER A 593 -46.37 53.22 -32.13
C SER A 593 -47.49 53.15 -31.08
N LEU A 594 -48.51 54.00 -31.20
CA LEU A 594 -49.68 53.96 -30.33
C LEU A 594 -50.56 52.75 -30.69
N GLN A 595 -51.24 52.18 -29.69
CA GLN A 595 -52.22 51.11 -29.94
C GLN A 595 -53.36 51.59 -30.87
N ASN A 596 -53.92 52.78 -30.61
CA ASN A 596 -55.05 53.34 -31.35
C ASN A 596 -54.69 54.75 -31.87
N PRO A 597 -53.97 54.88 -33.00
CA PRO A 597 -53.51 56.18 -33.49
C PRO A 597 -54.56 56.92 -34.32
N SER A 598 -54.46 58.26 -34.30
CA SER A 598 -55.13 59.17 -35.25
C SER A 598 -54.13 59.58 -36.33
N HIS A 599 -54.48 59.48 -37.61
CA HIS A 599 -53.62 59.94 -38.71
C HIS A 599 -54.38 60.78 -39.74
N THR A 600 -53.77 61.86 -40.23
CA THR A 600 -54.39 62.80 -41.19
C THR A 600 -53.73 62.73 -42.55
N TYR A 601 -54.46 62.22 -43.53
CA TYR A 601 -54.03 62.15 -44.92
C TYR A 601 -54.29 63.48 -45.64
N SER A 602 -53.22 64.17 -46.02
CA SER A 602 -53.28 65.52 -46.62
C SER A 602 -53.31 65.53 -48.16
N ARG A 603 -53.09 64.37 -48.80
CA ARG A 603 -53.03 64.22 -50.27
C ARG A 603 -54.14 63.30 -50.75
N LYS A 604 -54.67 63.57 -51.95
CA LYS A 604 -55.57 62.63 -52.62
C LYS A 604 -54.81 61.35 -52.97
N GLY A 605 -55.45 60.20 -52.88
CA GLY A 605 -54.83 58.91 -53.21
C GLY A 605 -55.49 57.74 -52.51
N SER A 606 -54.99 56.54 -52.79
CA SER A 606 -55.34 55.32 -52.06
C SER A 606 -54.11 54.85 -51.29
N PHE A 607 -54.24 54.70 -49.97
CA PHE A 607 -53.13 54.41 -49.07
C PHE A 607 -53.27 53.02 -48.46
N THR A 608 -52.16 52.28 -48.46
CA THR A 608 -52.04 50.96 -47.83
C THR A 608 -51.65 51.14 -46.38
N VAL A 609 -52.37 50.48 -45.46
CA VAL A 609 -52.09 50.57 -44.03
C VAL A 609 -51.61 49.21 -43.53
N THR A 610 -50.53 49.22 -42.73
CA THR A 610 -50.00 48.03 -42.08
C THR A 610 -49.92 48.26 -40.57
N LEU A 611 -50.42 47.29 -39.80
CA LEU A 611 -50.20 47.16 -38.35
C LEU A 611 -49.34 45.93 -38.09
N THR A 612 -48.30 46.07 -37.27
CA THR A 612 -47.57 44.96 -36.65
C THR A 612 -47.80 44.99 -35.14
N ALA A 613 -48.27 43.88 -34.58
CA ALA A 613 -48.50 43.70 -33.15
C ALA A 613 -47.54 42.64 -32.60
N THR A 614 -46.89 42.91 -31.46
CA THR A 614 -45.83 42.06 -30.89
C THR A 614 -46.05 41.80 -29.40
N ASN A 615 -45.77 40.59 -28.95
CA ASN A 615 -45.63 40.21 -27.54
C ASN A 615 -44.35 39.37 -27.32
N ALA A 616 -44.14 38.86 -26.10
CA ALA A 616 -42.97 38.04 -25.76
C ALA A 616 -42.88 36.70 -26.54
N ASN A 617 -43.98 36.23 -27.13
CA ASN A 617 -44.08 34.96 -27.86
C ASN A 617 -43.97 35.12 -29.38
N GLY A 618 -43.95 36.36 -29.89
CA GLY A 618 -43.77 36.63 -31.32
C GLY A 618 -44.47 37.91 -31.79
N SER A 619 -44.58 38.06 -33.10
CA SER A 619 -45.24 39.19 -33.75
C SER A 619 -46.03 38.73 -34.96
N ASP A 620 -47.11 39.44 -35.27
CA ASP A 620 -47.86 39.29 -36.52
C ASP A 620 -48.16 40.65 -37.15
N SER A 621 -48.40 40.65 -38.46
CA SER A 621 -48.61 41.86 -39.25
C SER A 621 -49.80 41.73 -40.21
N LEU A 622 -50.73 42.67 -40.14
CA LEU A 622 -51.81 42.80 -41.12
C LEU A 622 -51.58 44.00 -42.02
N THR A 623 -51.60 43.78 -43.34
CA THR A 623 -51.53 44.84 -44.35
C THR A 623 -52.83 44.90 -45.13
N ARG A 624 -53.54 46.03 -45.07
CA ARG A 624 -54.73 46.30 -45.89
C ARG A 624 -54.36 47.24 -47.04
N SER A 625 -54.32 46.70 -48.25
CA SER A 625 -53.97 47.45 -49.46
C SER A 625 -55.07 48.43 -49.87
N LYS A 626 -54.69 49.66 -50.25
CA LYS A 626 -55.63 50.73 -50.67
C LYS A 626 -56.79 50.94 -49.70
N TYR A 627 -56.54 50.75 -48.40
CA TYR A 627 -57.55 50.72 -47.36
C TYR A 627 -58.20 52.08 -47.11
N ILE A 628 -57.41 53.16 -47.21
CA ILE A 628 -57.91 54.54 -47.09
C ILE A 628 -57.91 55.20 -48.47
N VAL A 629 -59.04 55.77 -48.88
CA VAL A 629 -59.19 56.49 -50.16
C VAL A 629 -59.55 57.95 -49.91
N VAL A 630 -58.62 58.84 -50.22
CA VAL A 630 -58.80 60.28 -50.07
C VAL A 630 -59.15 60.91 -51.41
N THR A 631 -60.32 61.53 -51.47
CA THR A 631 -60.84 62.23 -52.64
C THR A 631 -60.49 63.72 -52.62
N THR A 632 -60.80 64.41 -53.72
CA THR A 632 -60.62 65.85 -53.86
C THR A 632 -61.45 66.65 -52.90
#